data_AF-A0A969AZE1-F1
#
_entry.id   AF-A0A969AZE1-F1
#
_cell.length_a   1.000
_cell.length_b   1.000
_cell.length_c   1.000
_cell.angle_alpha   90.00
_cell.angle_beta   90.00
_cell.angle_gamma   90.00
#
_symmetry.space_group_name_H-M   'P 1'
#
loop_
_entity.id
_entity.type
_entity.pdbx_description
1 polymer ?
#
loop_
_entity_poly.entity_id
_entity_poly.type
_entity_poly.pdbx_seq_one_letter_code
_entity_poly.pdbx_strand_id
1 'polypeptide(L)'
;MSLPVGLQLGREAGAIALSGPGHQLLASSFAGIIEAPLQASAADYGQGLTLAPGNTLALVGDRIQLQGGVLQSQPLQIPGPASPLPQGGVQFSLGSGREGWVALGQDPQWGWSLDYGGLASRSEILLAERSRIDGSGLAPSTIQLQGSDIALTSASAVYSNNLGARPGGAIRIDATGGVRIDGSFDPQVIPSQIRSTTLAPGAGSAIDLRAASLSLQDGGRLVTDAFASPGQGAIPGLISGSSGDIQLRVAGDITLQGRTETTRLSPFLTFLGSTTIFGGGDSGGISLQAHNLTLENGAVLSTAAAGSGGSGDIDLTVAGSIVVQGARAQDSLPSNLSTSSFTAQNAGSITIETARLRLGGGRRGGGQCLWARAMRGM
;
A
#
# COMPACT_ATOMS: atom_id res chain seq x y z
N MET A 1 -34.32 -18.77 16.31
CA MET A 1 -33.31 -17.84 15.76
C MET A 1 -31.97 -18.30 16.27
N SER A 2 -31.09 -18.82 15.42
CA SER A 2 -29.71 -19.15 15.83
C SER A 2 -28.92 -17.85 15.88
N LEU A 3 -28.28 -17.56 17.02
CA LEU A 3 -27.31 -16.48 17.10
C LEU A 3 -26.20 -16.73 16.06
N PRO A 4 -25.71 -15.70 15.35
CA PRO A 4 -24.56 -15.85 14.46
C PRO A 4 -23.37 -16.45 15.22
N VAL A 5 -22.56 -17.27 14.53
CA VAL A 5 -21.28 -17.73 15.08
C VAL A 5 -20.31 -16.54 15.09
N GLY A 6 -19.61 -16.33 16.20
CA GLY A 6 -18.70 -15.19 16.33
C GLY A 6 -17.93 -15.20 17.65
N LEU A 7 -17.01 -14.25 17.76
CA LEU A 7 -16.17 -14.03 18.93
C LEU A 7 -16.74 -12.87 19.73
N GLN A 8 -17.13 -13.12 20.97
CA GLN A 8 -17.47 -12.07 21.92
C GLN A 8 -16.19 -11.57 22.59
N LEU A 9 -15.86 -10.30 22.37
CA LEU A 9 -14.90 -9.63 23.25
C LEU A 9 -15.63 -9.32 24.55
N GLY A 10 -15.04 -9.73 25.67
CA GLY A 10 -15.55 -9.40 27.00
C GLY A 10 -15.54 -7.89 27.24
N ARG A 11 -15.63 -7.47 28.49
CA ARG A 11 -15.60 -6.04 28.83
C ARG A 11 -14.21 -5.41 28.73
N GLU A 12 -13.17 -6.23 28.74
CA GLU A 12 -11.77 -5.80 28.69
C GLU A 12 -10.93 -6.83 27.90
N ALA A 13 -10.98 -6.76 26.57
CA ALA A 13 -10.07 -7.57 25.75
C ALA A 13 -8.60 -7.21 26.07
N GLY A 14 -7.72 -8.21 26.11
CA GLY A 14 -6.29 -8.00 26.30
C GLY A 14 -5.61 -7.45 25.04
N ALA A 15 -4.47 -6.79 25.22
CA ALA A 15 -3.61 -6.42 24.10
C ALA A 15 -2.88 -7.65 23.52
N ILE A 16 -2.66 -7.65 22.22
CA ILE A 16 -1.85 -8.63 21.50
C ILE A 16 -0.54 -7.95 21.10
N ALA A 17 0.58 -8.50 21.56
CA ALA A 17 1.91 -8.08 21.15
C ALA A 17 2.61 -9.21 20.39
N LEU A 18 3.10 -8.92 19.19
CA LEU A 18 3.95 -9.81 18.41
C LEU A 18 5.33 -9.16 18.27
N SER A 19 6.28 -9.67 19.04
CA SER A 19 7.67 -9.22 19.03
C SER A 19 8.54 -10.13 18.17
N GLY A 20 9.50 -9.56 17.46
CA GLY A 20 10.44 -10.29 16.63
C GLY A 20 11.64 -9.42 16.21
N PRO A 21 12.62 -10.00 15.51
CA PRO A 21 13.81 -9.27 15.06
C PRO A 21 13.53 -8.27 13.92
N GLY A 22 12.30 -8.21 13.40
CA GLY A 22 11.96 -7.45 12.21
C GLY A 22 12.39 -8.15 10.92
N HIS A 23 11.91 -7.63 9.78
CA HIS A 23 12.31 -8.11 8.47
C HIS A 23 13.71 -7.60 8.07
N GLN A 24 14.29 -8.19 7.04
CA GLN A 24 15.57 -7.82 6.42
C GLN A 24 15.38 -7.31 4.98
N LEU A 25 14.14 -6.94 4.60
CA LEU A 25 13.85 -6.32 3.30
C LEU A 25 14.84 -5.18 2.99
N LEU A 26 15.45 -5.30 1.83
CA LEU A 26 16.44 -4.37 1.33
C LEU A 26 15.79 -3.35 0.41
N ALA A 27 16.28 -2.14 0.51
CA ALA A 27 15.83 -1.03 -0.29
C ALA A 27 16.56 -1.01 -1.63
N SER A 28 15.82 -0.99 -2.74
CA SER A 28 16.37 -0.62 -4.04
C SER A 28 15.38 0.29 -4.74
N SER A 29 15.78 1.54 -4.97
CA SER A 29 14.95 2.51 -5.68
C SER A 29 15.63 3.09 -6.91
N PHE A 30 14.79 3.42 -7.88
CA PHE A 30 15.11 4.23 -9.04
C PHE A 30 14.28 5.51 -8.98
N ALA A 31 14.94 6.67 -9.07
CA ALA A 31 14.31 8.00 -9.01
C ALA A 31 13.44 8.28 -7.75
N GLY A 32 13.62 7.52 -6.66
CA GLY A 32 12.93 7.75 -5.38
C GLY A 32 11.43 7.41 -5.33
N ILE A 33 10.80 7.14 -6.48
CA ILE A 33 9.39 6.74 -6.63
C ILE A 33 9.21 5.33 -7.18
N ILE A 34 10.23 4.73 -7.80
CA ILE A 34 10.18 3.33 -8.23
C ILE A 34 11.02 2.53 -7.25
N GLU A 35 10.42 1.54 -6.59
CA GLU A 35 11.15 0.53 -5.79
C GLU A 35 11.07 -0.81 -6.49
N ALA A 36 12.14 -1.59 -6.45
CA ALA A 36 12.04 -2.97 -6.89
C ALA A 36 11.01 -3.72 -6.02
N PRO A 37 10.37 -4.78 -6.56
CA PRO A 37 9.45 -5.59 -5.79
C PRO A 37 10.03 -6.01 -4.43
N LEU A 38 9.25 -5.81 -3.36
CA LEU A 38 9.62 -6.28 -2.04
C LEU A 38 9.69 -7.80 -2.06
N GLN A 39 10.91 -8.34 -1.92
CA GLN A 39 11.16 -9.76 -1.87
C GLN A 39 11.81 -10.10 -0.54
N ALA A 40 11.14 -10.97 0.21
CA ALA A 40 11.71 -11.58 1.40
C ALA A 40 12.98 -12.35 1.04
N SER A 41 14.04 -12.11 1.79
CA SER A 41 15.27 -12.88 1.66
C SER A 41 15.10 -14.29 2.26
N ALA A 42 15.99 -15.21 1.92
CA ALA A 42 16.04 -16.53 2.57
C ALA A 42 16.20 -16.42 4.11
N ALA A 43 16.84 -15.33 4.58
CA ALA A 43 17.03 -15.05 6.00
C ALA A 43 15.76 -14.54 6.72
N ASP A 44 14.76 -14.06 5.97
CA ASP A 44 13.45 -13.68 6.51
C ASP A 44 12.54 -14.89 6.75
N TYR A 45 12.75 -15.99 6.01
CA TYR A 45 11.94 -17.19 6.15
C TYR A 45 12.36 -17.99 7.39
N GLY A 46 11.37 -18.34 8.22
CA GLY A 46 11.58 -19.00 9.51
C GLY A 46 11.53 -18.08 10.73
N GLN A 47 11.42 -16.76 10.52
CA GLN A 47 11.17 -15.78 11.57
C GLN A 47 9.70 -15.30 11.47
N GLY A 48 8.91 -15.51 12.51
CA GLY A 48 7.50 -15.06 12.58
C GLY A 48 6.44 -16.12 12.24
N LEU A 49 5.19 -15.65 12.10
CA LEU A 49 4.03 -16.52 11.87
C LEU A 49 3.81 -16.71 10.37
N THR A 50 3.97 -17.95 9.92
CA THR A 50 3.81 -18.33 8.50
C THR A 50 2.46 -19.00 8.25
N LEU A 51 1.73 -18.52 7.24
CA LEU A 51 0.38 -18.97 6.93
C LEU A 51 0.36 -19.74 5.61
N ALA A 52 -0.11 -21.00 5.67
CA ALA A 52 -0.26 -21.84 4.49
C ALA A 52 -1.47 -21.38 3.64
N PRO A 53 -1.43 -21.55 2.30
CA PRO A 53 -2.56 -21.29 1.41
C PRO A 53 -3.87 -21.94 1.89
N GLY A 54 -4.99 -21.26 1.68
CA GLY A 54 -6.32 -21.70 2.11
C GLY A 54 -6.65 -21.40 3.58
N ASN A 55 -5.81 -20.63 4.29
CA ASN A 55 -6.00 -20.34 5.70
C ASN A 55 -6.04 -18.84 6.01
N THR A 56 -6.55 -18.53 7.20
CA THR A 56 -6.65 -17.20 7.77
C THR A 56 -5.87 -17.15 9.08
N LEU A 57 -5.06 -16.10 9.27
CA LEU A 57 -4.48 -15.74 10.56
C LEU A 57 -5.16 -14.47 11.05
N ALA A 58 -5.91 -14.59 12.14
CA ALA A 58 -6.61 -13.48 12.76
C ALA A 58 -6.02 -13.10 14.12
N LEU A 59 -5.78 -11.80 14.34
CA LEU A 59 -5.46 -11.24 15.65
C LEU A 59 -6.62 -10.34 16.06
N VAL A 60 -7.29 -10.69 17.16
CA VAL A 60 -8.48 -9.97 17.65
C VAL A 60 -8.33 -9.70 19.15
N GLY A 61 -8.23 -8.43 19.55
CA GLY A 61 -8.00 -8.00 20.94
C GLY A 61 -8.08 -6.49 21.09
N ASP A 62 -7.76 -5.92 22.28
CA ASP A 62 -7.79 -4.46 22.50
C ASP A 62 -6.76 -3.77 21.60
N ARG A 63 -5.49 -3.68 22.01
CA ARG A 63 -4.43 -3.10 21.17
C ARG A 63 -3.68 -4.21 20.43
N ILE A 64 -3.32 -4.00 19.16
CA ILE A 64 -2.45 -4.93 18.42
C ILE A 64 -1.13 -4.23 18.13
N GLN A 65 -0.03 -4.78 18.63
CA GLN A 65 1.31 -4.21 18.45
C GLN A 65 2.24 -5.25 17.83
N LEU A 66 2.74 -4.97 16.64
CA LEU A 66 3.82 -5.71 16.02
C LEU A 66 5.10 -4.89 16.21
N GLN A 67 6.04 -5.41 16.98
CA GLN A 67 7.36 -4.81 17.25
C GLN A 67 8.42 -5.72 16.65
N GLY A 68 8.78 -5.46 15.39
CA GLY A 68 9.56 -6.40 14.59
C GLY A 68 8.85 -7.75 14.35
N GLY A 69 7.57 -7.85 14.69
CA GLY A 69 6.72 -8.99 14.39
C GLY A 69 6.53 -9.19 12.88
N VAL A 70 6.60 -10.44 12.45
CA VAL A 70 6.45 -10.84 11.03
C VAL A 70 5.25 -11.79 10.90
N LEU A 71 4.31 -11.39 10.05
CA LEU A 71 3.21 -12.22 9.54
C LEU A 71 3.46 -12.43 8.05
N GLN A 72 3.54 -13.67 7.59
CA GLN A 72 3.89 -13.93 6.20
C GLN A 72 3.16 -15.13 5.61
N SER A 73 2.83 -15.04 4.33
CA SER A 73 2.41 -16.19 3.55
C SER A 73 3.55 -17.20 3.42
N GLN A 74 3.20 -18.47 3.23
CA GLN A 74 4.19 -19.49 2.96
C GLN A 74 4.98 -19.13 1.69
N PRO A 75 6.34 -19.15 1.74
CA PRO A 75 7.16 -18.95 0.55
C PRO A 75 6.72 -19.86 -0.59
N LEU A 76 6.76 -19.32 -1.81
CA LEU A 76 6.64 -20.12 -3.01
C LEU A 76 7.81 -21.08 -3.11
N GLN A 77 7.55 -22.33 -2.75
CA GLN A 77 8.36 -23.44 -3.22
C GLN A 77 7.92 -23.68 -4.66
N ILE A 78 8.80 -23.39 -5.64
CA ILE A 78 8.56 -23.81 -7.03
C ILE A 78 8.50 -25.32 -6.99
N PRO A 79 7.32 -25.94 -7.13
CA PRO A 79 7.26 -27.38 -7.05
C PRO A 79 7.89 -27.96 -8.31
N GLY A 80 8.46 -29.15 -8.20
CA GLY A 80 8.77 -29.94 -9.41
C GLY A 80 7.51 -30.10 -10.27
N PRO A 81 7.65 -30.52 -11.55
CA PRO A 81 6.57 -30.52 -12.54
C PRO A 81 5.30 -31.31 -12.18
N ALA A 82 5.29 -32.03 -11.04
CA ALA A 82 4.20 -32.87 -10.57
C ALA A 82 3.44 -32.35 -9.33
N SER A 83 3.82 -31.23 -8.69
CA SER A 83 3.02 -30.73 -7.56
C SER A 83 1.99 -29.69 -8.01
N PRO A 84 0.72 -29.84 -7.62
CA PRO A 84 -0.31 -28.87 -7.97
C PRO A 84 0.00 -27.51 -7.35
N LEU A 85 -0.22 -26.44 -8.13
CA LEU A 85 -0.12 -25.08 -7.62
C LEU A 85 -1.17 -24.86 -6.51
N PRO A 86 -0.84 -24.10 -5.45
CA PRO A 86 -1.80 -23.73 -4.43
C PRO A 86 -3.06 -23.08 -5.03
N GLN A 87 -4.23 -23.60 -4.69
CA GLN A 87 -5.50 -23.09 -5.23
C GLN A 87 -6.15 -21.99 -4.36
N GLY A 88 -5.90 -22.00 -3.04
CA GLY A 88 -6.39 -21.00 -2.09
C GLY A 88 -5.37 -19.88 -1.83
N GLY A 89 -5.84 -18.71 -1.41
CA GLY A 89 -4.98 -17.60 -0.98
C GLY A 89 -4.79 -17.59 0.53
N VAL A 90 -4.28 -16.48 1.06
CA VAL A 90 -4.20 -16.28 2.52
C VAL A 90 -4.99 -15.04 2.95
N GLN A 91 -5.48 -15.04 4.18
CA GLN A 91 -6.00 -13.82 4.82
C GLN A 91 -5.23 -13.51 6.11
N PHE A 92 -4.70 -12.29 6.20
CA PHE A 92 -4.29 -11.70 7.48
C PHE A 92 -5.38 -10.72 7.94
N SER A 93 -5.94 -10.94 9.12
CA SER A 93 -7.06 -10.12 9.62
C SER A 93 -6.76 -9.62 11.04
N LEU A 94 -6.49 -8.33 11.18
CA LEU A 94 -6.19 -7.70 12.47
C LEU A 94 -7.36 -6.79 12.84
N GLY A 95 -8.06 -7.13 13.93
CA GLY A 95 -9.17 -6.35 14.47
C GLY A 95 -8.90 -5.92 15.90
N SER A 96 -8.78 -4.62 16.10
CA SER A 96 -8.41 -4.00 17.38
C SER A 96 -9.62 -3.31 18.02
N GLY A 97 -10.06 -3.79 19.18
CA GLY A 97 -11.18 -3.26 19.94
C GLY A 97 -11.32 -3.86 21.35
N ARG A 98 -11.86 -3.09 22.29
CA ARG A 98 -11.92 -3.48 23.72
C ARG A 98 -13.07 -4.39 24.05
N GLU A 99 -14.18 -4.18 23.36
CA GLU A 99 -15.46 -4.79 23.62
C GLU A 99 -16.30 -4.87 22.34
N GLY A 100 -17.24 -5.80 22.34
CA GLY A 100 -18.17 -6.00 21.24
C GLY A 100 -18.11 -7.41 20.68
N TRP A 101 -18.53 -7.54 19.43
CA TRP A 101 -18.68 -8.82 18.76
C TRP A 101 -18.01 -8.81 17.39
N VAL A 102 -17.30 -9.89 17.08
CA VAL A 102 -16.72 -10.14 15.75
C VAL A 102 -17.45 -11.32 15.14
N ALA A 103 -18.16 -11.10 14.04
CA ALA A 103 -18.84 -12.19 13.35
C ALA A 103 -17.83 -13.04 12.57
N LEU A 104 -18.00 -14.37 12.63
CA LEU A 104 -17.19 -15.32 11.90
C LEU A 104 -18.00 -15.88 10.72
N GLY A 105 -17.43 -15.77 9.52
CA GLY A 105 -17.93 -16.40 8.31
C GLY A 105 -16.97 -17.47 7.78
N GLN A 106 -17.45 -18.34 6.90
CA GLN A 106 -16.56 -19.20 6.12
C GLN A 106 -16.30 -18.59 4.76
N ASP A 107 -15.06 -18.69 4.30
CA ASP A 107 -14.63 -18.23 2.99
C ASP A 107 -13.99 -19.39 2.21
N PRO A 108 -14.43 -19.70 0.98
CA PRO A 108 -13.87 -20.80 0.20
C PRO A 108 -12.42 -20.58 -0.25
N GLN A 109 -11.89 -19.35 -0.19
CA GLN A 109 -10.55 -19.00 -0.65
C GLN A 109 -9.49 -19.11 0.45
N TRP A 110 -9.84 -18.83 1.70
CA TRP A 110 -8.91 -18.76 2.84
C TRP A 110 -9.51 -19.28 4.18
N GLY A 111 -10.64 -19.98 4.13
CA GLY A 111 -11.21 -20.72 5.26
C GLY A 111 -12.18 -19.90 6.10
N TRP A 112 -11.70 -18.85 6.78
CA TRP A 112 -12.51 -18.02 7.68
C TRP A 112 -12.52 -16.56 7.22
N SER A 113 -13.63 -15.85 7.43
CA SER A 113 -13.70 -14.40 7.31
C SER A 113 -14.16 -13.79 8.62
N LEU A 114 -13.66 -12.60 8.94
CA LEU A 114 -13.98 -11.88 10.16
C LEU A 114 -14.60 -10.54 9.83
N ASP A 115 -15.76 -10.27 10.42
CA ASP A 115 -16.43 -8.98 10.35
C ASP A 115 -16.43 -8.31 11.72
N TYR A 116 -15.77 -7.16 11.78
CA TYR A 116 -15.56 -6.36 12.97
C TYR A 116 -16.59 -5.22 13.11
N GLY A 117 -17.67 -5.23 12.32
CA GLY A 117 -18.74 -4.23 12.40
C GLY A 117 -19.44 -4.19 13.76
N GLY A 118 -19.37 -5.26 14.55
CA GLY A 118 -19.91 -5.33 15.91
C GLY A 118 -18.96 -4.85 17.02
N LEU A 119 -17.77 -4.33 16.70
CA LEU A 119 -16.88 -3.72 17.69
C LEU A 119 -17.43 -2.35 18.13
N ALA A 120 -17.74 -2.21 19.42
CA ALA A 120 -18.32 -0.98 19.97
C ALA A 120 -17.27 0.12 20.18
N SER A 121 -16.04 -0.28 20.52
CA SER A 121 -14.88 0.60 20.57
C SER A 121 -13.71 -0.07 19.85
N ARG A 122 -12.98 0.73 19.06
CA ARG A 122 -11.77 0.29 18.37
C ARG A 122 -10.54 0.90 19.03
N SER A 123 -9.42 0.23 18.83
CA SER A 123 -8.14 0.57 19.45
C SER A 123 -7.01 0.56 18.41
N GLU A 124 -5.81 0.91 18.84
CA GLU A 124 -4.67 1.07 17.95
C GLU A 124 -4.12 -0.26 17.40
N ILE A 125 -3.79 -0.25 16.11
CA ILE A 125 -2.89 -1.21 15.47
C ILE A 125 -1.57 -0.48 15.15
N LEU A 126 -0.47 -0.93 15.77
CA LEU A 126 0.86 -0.40 15.55
C LEU A 126 1.78 -1.44 14.93
N LEU A 127 2.39 -1.10 13.80
CA LEU A 127 3.52 -1.82 13.22
C LEU A 127 4.77 -0.94 13.36
N ALA A 128 5.77 -1.46 14.07
CA ALA A 128 7.01 -0.77 14.34
C ALA A 128 8.22 -1.70 14.19
N GLU A 129 9.42 -1.14 14.27
CA GLU A 129 10.69 -1.88 14.31
C GLU A 129 10.83 -2.90 13.17
N ARG A 130 10.56 -2.48 11.93
CA ARG A 130 10.63 -3.34 10.74
C ARG A 130 9.66 -4.53 10.80
N SER A 131 8.48 -4.32 11.39
CA SER A 131 7.38 -5.28 11.28
C SER A 131 6.89 -5.48 9.85
N ARG A 132 6.37 -6.68 9.57
CA ARG A 132 5.94 -7.07 8.23
C ARG A 132 4.62 -7.83 8.26
N ILE A 133 3.74 -7.49 7.32
CA ILE A 133 2.61 -8.33 6.92
C ILE A 133 2.72 -8.58 5.43
N ASP A 134 2.91 -9.84 5.03
CA ASP A 134 3.10 -10.26 3.65
C ASP A 134 2.00 -11.22 3.19
N GLY A 135 1.11 -10.72 2.33
CA GLY A 135 0.04 -11.48 1.69
C GLY A 135 0.39 -12.01 0.28
N SER A 136 1.67 -12.08 -0.08
CA SER A 136 2.09 -12.47 -1.44
C SER A 136 1.74 -13.91 -1.78
N GLY A 137 1.39 -14.18 -3.04
CA GLY A 137 1.08 -15.53 -3.49
C GLY A 137 0.58 -15.64 -4.94
N LEU A 138 0.30 -16.88 -5.36
CA LEU A 138 -0.27 -17.19 -6.69
C LEU A 138 -1.80 -17.08 -6.74
N ALA A 139 -2.43 -17.01 -5.57
CA ALA A 139 -3.87 -16.97 -5.40
C ALA A 139 -4.28 -15.63 -4.76
N PRO A 140 -5.52 -15.16 -5.00
CA PRO A 140 -6.02 -13.92 -4.41
C PRO A 140 -5.90 -13.98 -2.89
N SER A 141 -5.16 -13.04 -2.31
CA SER A 141 -4.88 -12.97 -0.87
C SER A 141 -5.29 -11.61 -0.33
N THR A 142 -5.71 -11.56 0.93
CA THR A 142 -6.23 -10.35 1.55
C THR A 142 -5.48 -10.01 2.83
N ILE A 143 -5.31 -8.71 3.06
CA ILE A 143 -4.84 -8.16 4.33
C ILE A 143 -5.92 -7.19 4.80
N GLN A 144 -6.43 -7.36 6.01
CA GLN A 144 -7.43 -6.51 6.60
C GLN A 144 -6.93 -5.98 7.94
N LEU A 145 -6.90 -4.65 8.08
CA LEU A 145 -6.53 -3.97 9.31
C LEU A 145 -7.72 -3.09 9.74
N GLN A 146 -8.23 -3.31 10.95
CA GLN A 146 -9.38 -2.59 11.47
C GLN A 146 -9.15 -2.13 12.92
N GLY A 147 -9.12 -0.82 13.14
CA GLY A 147 -8.76 -0.22 14.43
C GLY A 147 -9.26 1.20 14.59
N SER A 148 -8.88 1.87 15.68
CA SER A 148 -9.04 3.32 15.82
C SER A 148 -7.98 4.02 15.00
N ASP A 149 -6.72 3.78 15.32
CA ASP A 149 -5.56 4.36 14.66
C ASP A 149 -4.68 3.23 14.15
N ILE A 150 -4.18 3.39 12.94
CA ILE A 150 -3.32 2.39 12.30
C ILE A 150 -2.02 3.08 11.91
N ALA A 151 -0.91 2.67 12.52
CA ALA A 151 0.39 3.30 12.32
C ALA A 151 1.41 2.29 11.80
N LEU A 152 2.10 2.65 10.71
CA LEU A 152 3.28 1.96 10.19
C LEU A 152 4.48 2.88 10.38
N THR A 153 5.46 2.43 11.16
CA THR A 153 6.62 3.23 11.53
C THR A 153 7.90 2.42 11.41
N SER A 154 9.06 3.08 11.49
CA SER A 154 10.36 2.40 11.65
C SER A 154 10.61 1.33 10.60
N ALA A 155 10.38 1.68 9.33
CA ALA A 155 10.56 0.82 8.15
C ALA A 155 9.60 -0.39 8.06
N SER A 156 8.48 -0.41 8.79
CA SER A 156 7.47 -1.48 8.68
C SER A 156 6.72 -1.51 7.35
N ALA A 157 6.42 -2.72 6.86
CA ALA A 157 5.77 -2.93 5.57
C ALA A 157 4.51 -3.81 5.65
N VAL A 158 3.46 -3.38 4.95
CA VAL A 158 2.28 -4.20 4.65
C VAL A 158 2.23 -4.34 3.14
N TYR A 159 2.37 -5.56 2.61
CA TYR A 159 2.39 -5.71 1.17
C TYR A 159 1.82 -7.04 0.66
N SER A 160 1.46 -7.04 -0.61
CA SER A 160 0.98 -8.22 -1.33
C SER A 160 1.51 -8.23 -2.75
N ASN A 161 2.34 -9.21 -3.08
CA ASN A 161 2.76 -9.45 -4.45
C ASN A 161 1.83 -10.48 -5.09
N ASN A 162 1.13 -10.11 -6.17
CA ASN A 162 0.44 -11.06 -7.03
C ASN A 162 1.42 -11.74 -7.97
N LEU A 163 1.60 -13.04 -7.77
CA LEU A 163 2.52 -13.89 -8.50
C LEU A 163 1.76 -14.85 -9.45
N GLY A 164 0.43 -14.76 -9.50
CA GLY A 164 -0.44 -15.66 -10.26
C GLY A 164 -1.17 -15.03 -11.45
N ALA A 165 -1.89 -15.87 -12.18
CA ALA A 165 -2.69 -15.45 -13.34
C ALA A 165 -4.08 -14.92 -12.96
N ARG A 166 -4.53 -15.10 -11.72
CA ARG A 166 -5.80 -14.56 -11.22
C ARG A 166 -5.56 -13.17 -10.62
N PRO A 167 -6.55 -12.27 -10.64
CA PRO A 167 -6.47 -10.99 -9.93
C PRO A 167 -6.10 -11.18 -8.46
N GLY A 168 -5.31 -10.27 -7.92
CA GLY A 168 -5.02 -10.19 -6.49
C GLY A 168 -6.28 -9.97 -5.67
N GLY A 169 -6.18 -10.16 -4.36
CA GLY A 169 -7.26 -9.83 -3.45
C GLY A 169 -7.28 -8.32 -3.18
N ALA A 170 -7.18 -7.94 -1.92
CA ALA A 170 -7.17 -6.53 -1.51
C ALA A 170 -6.40 -6.33 -0.22
N ILE A 171 -5.80 -5.15 -0.08
CA ILE A 171 -5.33 -4.62 1.21
C ILE A 171 -6.40 -3.64 1.68
N ARG A 172 -7.12 -3.99 2.74
CA ARG A 172 -8.22 -3.20 3.30
C ARG A 172 -7.84 -2.63 4.65
N ILE A 173 -8.00 -1.33 4.80
CA ILE A 173 -7.63 -0.60 6.01
C ILE A 173 -8.85 0.22 6.43
N ASP A 174 -9.35 -0.01 7.64
CA ASP A 174 -10.52 0.66 8.18
C ASP A 174 -10.20 1.19 9.59
N ALA A 175 -9.81 2.46 9.62
CA ALA A 175 -9.52 3.21 10.83
C ALA A 175 -10.70 4.14 11.16
N THR A 176 -11.19 4.14 12.41
CA THR A 176 -12.17 5.18 12.81
C THR A 176 -11.51 6.52 13.12
N GLY A 177 -10.20 6.51 13.39
CA GLY A 177 -9.30 7.63 13.62
C GLY A 177 -8.31 7.78 12.47
N GLY A 178 -7.01 7.89 12.76
CA GLY A 178 -5.99 8.17 11.75
C GLY A 178 -5.29 6.94 11.18
N VAL A 179 -4.85 7.04 9.93
CA VAL A 179 -3.80 6.16 9.37
C VAL A 179 -2.52 6.97 9.19
N ARG A 180 -1.42 6.48 9.74
CA ARG A 180 -0.10 7.14 9.65
C ARG A 180 0.94 6.19 9.09
N ILE A 181 1.66 6.63 8.07
CA ILE A 181 2.76 5.89 7.45
C ILE A 181 4.01 6.78 7.47
N ASP A 182 4.93 6.44 8.36
CA ASP A 182 6.16 7.20 8.59
C ASP A 182 7.32 6.51 7.92
N GLY A 183 7.88 7.14 6.88
CA GLY A 183 9.02 6.60 6.17
C GLY A 183 10.26 6.40 7.05
N SER A 184 11.30 5.84 6.44
CA SER A 184 12.59 5.67 7.10
C SER A 184 13.58 6.73 6.63
N PHE A 185 14.38 7.24 7.54
CA PHE A 185 15.51 8.11 7.21
C PHE A 185 16.78 7.33 6.82
N ASP A 186 16.80 6.01 7.01
CA ASP A 186 17.93 5.17 6.64
C ASP A 186 17.82 4.79 5.15
N PRO A 187 18.78 5.16 4.29
CA PRO A 187 18.75 4.87 2.87
C PRO A 187 18.95 3.38 2.53
N GLN A 188 19.43 2.57 3.47
CA GLN A 188 19.69 1.14 3.25
C GLN A 188 18.48 0.26 3.52
N VAL A 189 17.44 0.82 4.15
CA VAL A 189 16.23 0.09 4.53
C VAL A 189 15.04 0.68 3.78
N ILE A 190 14.06 -0.17 3.53
CA ILE A 190 12.82 0.28 2.91
C ILE A 190 12.15 1.36 3.77
N PRO A 191 11.46 2.35 3.18
CA PRO A 191 10.56 3.19 3.95
C PRO A 191 9.37 2.37 4.44
N SER A 192 8.68 2.86 5.48
CA SER A 192 7.39 2.27 5.81
C SER A 192 6.41 2.46 4.67
N GLN A 193 5.71 1.38 4.34
CA GLN A 193 4.90 1.37 3.13
C GLN A 193 3.75 0.37 3.16
N ILE A 194 2.70 0.72 2.42
CA ILE A 194 1.60 -0.16 2.05
C ILE A 194 1.68 -0.37 0.55
N ARG A 195 1.87 -1.62 0.12
CA ARG A 195 2.25 -1.89 -1.27
C ARG A 195 1.53 -3.10 -1.88
N SER A 196 1.01 -2.94 -3.08
CA SER A 196 0.55 -4.07 -3.90
C SER A 196 1.36 -4.12 -5.18
N THR A 197 1.87 -5.29 -5.53
CA THR A 197 2.75 -5.45 -6.68
C THR A 197 2.30 -6.59 -7.56
N THR A 198 2.16 -6.34 -8.85
CA THR A 198 1.84 -7.33 -9.86
C THR A 198 3.11 -7.81 -10.55
N LEU A 199 3.39 -9.11 -10.51
CA LEU A 199 4.56 -9.74 -11.17
C LEU A 199 4.18 -10.84 -12.17
N ALA A 200 2.88 -11.04 -12.37
CA ALA A 200 2.30 -12.10 -13.18
C ALA A 200 1.08 -11.57 -13.95
N PRO A 201 0.47 -12.35 -14.87
CA PRO A 201 -0.60 -11.87 -15.75
C PRO A 201 -1.89 -11.41 -15.04
N GLY A 202 -2.14 -11.85 -13.80
CA GLY A 202 -3.31 -11.41 -13.03
C GLY A 202 -3.13 -9.98 -12.49
N ALA A 203 -4.21 -9.19 -12.43
CA ALA A 203 -4.15 -7.83 -11.90
C ALA A 203 -3.69 -7.78 -10.42
N GLY A 204 -3.12 -6.66 -9.99
CA GLY A 204 -2.65 -6.47 -8.61
C GLY A 204 -3.79 -6.36 -7.61
N SER A 205 -3.48 -6.51 -6.32
CA SER A 205 -4.45 -6.26 -5.26
C SER A 205 -4.80 -4.77 -5.20
N ALA A 206 -6.07 -4.42 -5.06
CA ALA A 206 -6.48 -3.05 -4.77
C ALA A 206 -6.12 -2.67 -3.33
N ILE A 207 -5.91 -1.37 -3.08
CA ILE A 207 -5.73 -0.81 -1.74
C ILE A 207 -6.96 0.04 -1.42
N ASP A 208 -7.77 -0.43 -0.47
CA ASP A 208 -8.95 0.27 0.03
C ASP A 208 -8.67 0.82 1.43
N LEU A 209 -8.72 2.14 1.59
CA LEU A 209 -8.48 2.80 2.87
C LEU A 209 -9.65 3.68 3.28
N ARG A 210 -10.20 3.43 4.47
CA ARG A 210 -11.16 4.29 5.15
C ARG A 210 -10.54 4.79 6.45
N ALA A 211 -10.59 6.10 6.67
CA ALA A 211 -10.03 6.74 7.86
C ALA A 211 -10.73 8.07 8.18
N ALA A 212 -10.56 8.58 9.40
CA ALA A 212 -10.84 9.98 9.69
C ALA A 212 -9.72 10.91 9.19
N SER A 213 -8.46 10.45 9.20
CA SER A 213 -7.32 11.18 8.63
C SER A 213 -6.28 10.22 8.03
N LEU A 214 -5.48 10.70 7.07
CA LEU A 214 -4.37 9.95 6.48
C LEU A 214 -3.12 10.84 6.43
N SER A 215 -2.01 10.37 7.00
CA SER A 215 -0.70 11.02 6.90
C SER A 215 0.33 10.06 6.31
N LEU A 216 0.99 10.47 5.23
CA LEU A 216 2.26 9.88 4.80
C LEU A 216 3.33 10.95 4.98
N GLN A 217 4.36 10.63 5.74
CA GLN A 217 5.43 11.58 6.05
C GLN A 217 6.81 10.94 5.93
N ASP A 218 7.81 11.78 5.72
CA ASP A 218 9.23 11.41 5.74
C ASP A 218 9.61 10.21 4.87
N GLY A 219 9.00 10.12 3.68
CA GLY A 219 9.20 9.04 2.72
C GLY A 219 8.23 7.87 2.85
N GLY A 220 7.18 8.00 3.67
CA GLY A 220 6.11 7.01 3.78
C GLY A 220 5.40 6.81 2.44
N ARG A 221 4.98 5.58 2.15
CA ARG A 221 4.45 5.22 0.82
C ARG A 221 3.14 4.42 0.87
N LEU A 222 2.26 4.69 -0.09
CA LEU A 222 1.07 3.89 -0.39
C LEU A 222 1.02 3.69 -1.90
N VAL A 223 1.31 2.46 -2.35
CA VAL A 223 1.67 2.21 -3.75
C VAL A 223 1.00 0.97 -4.29
N THR A 224 0.50 1.06 -5.52
CA THR A 224 0.24 -0.10 -6.35
C THR A 224 1.20 -0.07 -7.53
N ASP A 225 1.78 -1.20 -7.89
CA ASP A 225 2.66 -1.26 -9.04
C ASP A 225 2.57 -2.57 -9.80
N ALA A 226 2.97 -2.55 -11.07
CA ALA A 226 3.12 -3.75 -11.89
C ALA A 226 4.49 -3.76 -12.55
N PHE A 227 5.15 -4.90 -12.49
CA PHE A 227 6.43 -5.17 -13.11
C PHE A 227 6.29 -6.35 -14.07
N ALA A 228 6.81 -6.21 -15.28
CA ALA A 228 7.13 -7.40 -16.07
C ALA A 228 8.32 -8.13 -15.46
N SER A 229 8.21 -9.45 -15.29
CA SER A 229 9.36 -10.28 -14.93
C SER A 229 10.23 -10.50 -16.17
N PRO A 230 11.56 -10.23 -16.12
CA PRO A 230 12.47 -10.57 -17.21
C PRO A 230 12.81 -12.06 -17.16
N GLY A 231 11.87 -12.92 -17.54
CA GLY A 231 12.16 -14.31 -17.89
C GLY A 231 12.76 -14.36 -19.31
N GLN A 232 14.08 -14.59 -19.40
CA GLN A 232 14.91 -14.84 -20.59
C GLN A 232 14.33 -14.47 -21.98
N GLY A 233 14.76 -13.30 -22.46
CA GLY A 233 14.52 -12.82 -23.82
C GLY A 233 13.64 -11.57 -23.80
N ALA A 234 14.15 -10.48 -24.35
CA ALA A 234 13.28 -9.38 -24.75
C ALA A 234 12.45 -9.86 -25.97
N ILE A 235 11.26 -10.39 -25.71
CA ILE A 235 10.29 -10.87 -26.70
C ILE A 235 9.03 -9.98 -26.65
N PRO A 236 8.44 -9.61 -27.79
CA PRO A 236 7.08 -9.07 -27.85
C PRO A 236 6.11 -10.02 -27.12
N GLY A 237 5.33 -9.53 -26.14
CA GLY A 237 4.37 -10.35 -25.39
C GLY A 237 4.74 -10.68 -23.93
N LEU A 238 5.58 -9.90 -23.25
CA LEU A 238 5.73 -9.95 -21.79
C LEU A 238 4.45 -9.43 -21.10
N ILE A 239 3.63 -10.34 -20.58
CA ILE A 239 2.34 -10.02 -19.95
C ILE A 239 2.52 -9.94 -18.44
N SER A 240 2.55 -8.73 -17.90
CA SER A 240 2.16 -8.48 -16.51
C SER A 240 0.72 -8.01 -16.49
N GLY A 241 -0.04 -8.39 -15.48
CA GLY A 241 -1.35 -7.81 -15.23
C GLY A 241 -1.22 -6.33 -14.86
N SER A 242 -2.36 -5.64 -14.85
CA SER A 242 -2.45 -4.25 -14.39
C SER A 242 -2.05 -4.11 -12.92
N SER A 243 -1.58 -2.94 -12.50
CA SER A 243 -1.45 -2.66 -11.06
C SER A 243 -2.85 -2.50 -10.45
N GLY A 244 -2.98 -2.70 -9.14
CA GLY A 244 -4.26 -2.50 -8.46
C GLY A 244 -4.65 -1.03 -8.37
N ASP A 245 -5.93 -0.76 -8.11
CA ASP A 245 -6.41 0.60 -7.84
C ASP A 245 -6.16 1.02 -6.39
N ILE A 246 -6.10 2.33 -6.16
CA ILE A 246 -6.05 2.93 -4.83
C ILE A 246 -7.37 3.69 -4.59
N GLN A 247 -8.13 3.28 -3.58
CA GLN A 247 -9.36 3.94 -3.17
C GLN A 247 -9.23 4.47 -1.75
N LEU A 248 -9.26 5.79 -1.59
CA LEU A 248 -9.14 6.47 -0.30
C LEU A 248 -10.45 7.19 0.02
N ARG A 249 -11.09 6.83 1.13
CA ARG A 249 -12.23 7.57 1.68
C ARG A 249 -11.85 8.08 3.06
N VAL A 250 -11.44 9.33 3.13
CA VAL A 250 -10.99 9.96 4.36
C VAL A 250 -11.98 11.05 4.77
N ALA A 251 -12.48 11.00 6.00
CA ALA A 251 -13.52 11.95 6.43
C ALA A 251 -12.97 13.39 6.61
N GLY A 252 -11.71 13.50 7.04
CA GLY A 252 -11.00 14.75 7.30
C GLY A 252 -9.84 14.96 6.33
N ASP A 253 -8.64 15.08 6.87
CA ASP A 253 -7.48 15.54 6.11
C ASP A 253 -6.62 14.40 5.59
N ILE A 254 -6.15 14.55 4.36
CA ILE A 254 -5.06 13.77 3.77
C ILE A 254 -3.83 14.66 3.65
N THR A 255 -2.74 14.27 4.30
CA THR A 255 -1.47 14.99 4.26
C THR A 255 -0.37 14.07 3.72
N LEU A 256 0.26 14.50 2.63
CA LEU A 256 1.47 13.91 2.10
C LEU A 256 2.59 14.92 2.31
N GLN A 257 3.52 14.61 3.20
CA GLN A 257 4.63 15.50 3.53
C GLN A 257 5.95 14.84 3.17
N GLY A 258 6.68 15.42 2.22
CA GLY A 258 8.05 15.05 1.92
C GLY A 258 9.02 15.54 3.00
N ARG A 259 10.28 15.16 2.86
CA ARG A 259 11.29 15.43 3.90
C ARG A 259 11.72 16.90 3.92
N THR A 260 11.73 17.46 5.13
CA THR A 260 12.27 18.79 5.44
C THR A 260 13.71 18.72 5.98
N GLU A 261 14.14 17.56 6.52
CA GLU A 261 15.52 17.37 6.97
C GLU A 261 16.51 17.27 5.81
N THR A 262 17.63 18.00 5.92
CA THR A 262 18.71 18.03 4.92
C THR A 262 19.91 17.15 5.27
N THR A 263 20.03 16.72 6.53
CA THR A 263 21.21 16.00 7.05
C THR A 263 21.14 14.50 6.83
N ARG A 264 19.93 13.92 6.77
CA ARG A 264 19.71 12.48 6.55
C ARG A 264 19.22 12.25 5.13
N LEU A 265 20.16 11.94 4.23
CA LEU A 265 19.86 11.68 2.82
C LEU A 265 19.19 10.31 2.68
N SER A 266 18.03 10.30 2.04
CA SER A 266 17.30 9.07 1.70
C SER A 266 16.74 9.19 0.29
N PRO A 267 16.84 8.19 -0.58
CA PRO A 267 16.37 8.33 -1.95
C PRO A 267 14.84 8.36 -2.05
N PHE A 268 14.12 7.80 -1.07
CA PHE A 268 12.67 7.61 -1.14
C PHE A 268 11.89 8.92 -1.04
N LEU A 269 10.88 9.11 -1.86
CA LEU A 269 9.94 10.23 -1.72
C LEU A 269 8.70 9.78 -0.95
N THR A 270 8.03 10.72 -0.31
CA THR A 270 6.68 10.48 0.20
C THR A 270 5.77 10.32 -1.03
N PHE A 271 5.23 9.14 -1.22
CA PHE A 271 4.62 8.76 -2.50
C PHE A 271 3.30 8.03 -2.32
N LEU A 272 2.27 8.56 -2.97
CA LEU A 272 0.99 7.90 -3.16
C LEU A 272 0.81 7.71 -4.65
N GLY A 273 0.79 6.47 -5.12
CA GLY A 273 0.75 6.29 -6.57
C GLY A 273 0.53 4.89 -7.08
N SER A 274 0.13 4.84 -8.35
CA SER A 274 -0.06 3.61 -9.11
C SER A 274 0.86 3.61 -10.32
N THR A 275 1.70 2.59 -10.48
CA THR A 275 2.71 2.58 -11.55
C THR A 275 2.76 1.27 -12.33
N THR A 276 3.08 1.32 -13.62
CA THR A 276 3.50 0.13 -14.38
C THR A 276 4.85 0.33 -15.00
N ILE A 277 5.68 -0.69 -14.90
CA ILE A 277 7.10 -0.61 -15.22
C ILE A 277 7.46 -1.83 -16.07
N PHE A 278 7.90 -1.57 -17.31
CA PHE A 278 8.33 -2.58 -18.29
C PHE A 278 7.27 -3.62 -18.71
N GLY A 279 6.02 -3.53 -18.22
CA GLY A 279 4.95 -4.48 -18.51
C GLY A 279 3.83 -3.96 -19.41
N GLY A 280 3.02 -4.88 -19.93
CA GLY A 280 1.89 -4.57 -20.80
C GLY A 280 0.58 -4.22 -20.09
N GLY A 281 0.50 -4.41 -18.78
CA GLY A 281 -0.67 -4.02 -17.97
C GLY A 281 -0.76 -2.52 -17.77
N ASP A 282 -1.99 -2.03 -17.61
CA ASP A 282 -2.27 -0.63 -17.31
C ASP A 282 -1.98 -0.32 -15.83
N SER A 283 -1.64 0.93 -15.51
CA SER A 283 -1.58 1.34 -14.11
C SER A 283 -2.99 1.57 -13.59
N GLY A 284 -3.34 1.01 -12.44
CA GLY A 284 -4.58 1.30 -11.74
C GLY A 284 -4.79 2.79 -11.47
N GLY A 285 -6.04 3.18 -11.28
CA GLY A 285 -6.43 4.56 -10.96
C GLY A 285 -6.31 4.88 -9.47
N ILE A 286 -6.42 6.17 -9.16
CA ILE A 286 -6.45 6.68 -7.79
C ILE A 286 -7.75 7.47 -7.60
N SER A 287 -8.62 6.99 -6.73
CA SER A 287 -9.83 7.71 -6.31
C SER A 287 -9.67 8.16 -4.86
N LEU A 288 -9.82 9.46 -4.61
CA LEU A 288 -9.59 10.06 -3.31
C LEU A 288 -10.75 10.98 -2.93
N GLN A 289 -11.34 10.69 -1.76
CA GLN A 289 -12.35 11.52 -1.11
C GLN A 289 -11.80 12.04 0.22
N ALA A 290 -11.83 13.36 0.42
CA ALA A 290 -11.31 14.01 1.63
C ALA A 290 -12.02 15.34 1.93
N HIS A 291 -11.81 15.88 3.13
CA HIS A 291 -12.13 17.28 3.41
C HIS A 291 -11.01 18.21 2.95
N ASN A 292 -9.75 17.91 3.26
CA ASN A 292 -8.60 18.63 2.69
C ASN A 292 -7.53 17.64 2.18
N LEU A 293 -6.80 18.06 1.15
CA LEU A 293 -5.65 17.35 0.61
C LEU A 293 -4.44 18.29 0.55
N THR A 294 -3.35 17.90 1.19
CA THR A 294 -2.11 18.68 1.24
C THR A 294 -0.94 17.84 0.75
N LEU A 295 -0.24 18.32 -0.28
CA LEU A 295 1.02 17.77 -0.79
C LEU A 295 2.11 18.81 -0.55
N GLU A 296 3.04 18.49 0.34
CA GLU A 296 4.07 19.43 0.78
C GLU A 296 5.48 18.86 0.71
N ASN A 297 6.45 19.77 0.52
CA ASN A 297 7.89 19.51 0.66
C ASN A 297 8.41 18.31 -0.16
N GLY A 298 7.95 18.16 -1.40
CA GLY A 298 8.38 17.08 -2.31
C GLY A 298 7.56 15.80 -2.19
N ALA A 299 6.35 15.88 -1.65
CA ALA A 299 5.37 14.81 -1.73
C ALA A 299 4.82 14.64 -3.14
N VAL A 300 4.64 13.40 -3.57
CA VAL A 300 4.19 13.08 -4.93
C VAL A 300 2.93 12.21 -4.86
N LEU A 301 1.88 12.66 -5.56
CA LEU A 301 0.69 11.86 -5.89
C LEU A 301 0.67 11.64 -7.40
N SER A 302 0.85 10.40 -7.86
CA SER A 302 0.94 10.17 -9.30
C SER A 302 0.47 8.80 -9.75
N THR A 303 -0.09 8.76 -10.96
CA THR A 303 -0.12 7.53 -11.77
C THR A 303 0.97 7.61 -12.83
N ALA A 304 1.57 6.47 -13.19
CA ALA A 304 2.60 6.43 -14.23
C ALA A 304 2.62 5.11 -15.00
N ALA A 305 2.84 5.15 -16.31
CA ALA A 305 3.10 3.99 -17.14
C ALA A 305 4.44 4.13 -17.87
N ALA A 306 5.43 3.35 -17.45
CA ALA A 306 6.72 3.19 -18.09
C ALA A 306 6.83 1.87 -18.89
N GLY A 307 5.73 1.12 -19.00
CA GLY A 307 5.57 -0.06 -19.85
C GLY A 307 4.60 0.19 -21.01
N SER A 308 4.31 -0.82 -21.82
CA SER A 308 3.46 -0.68 -23.01
C SER A 308 1.95 -0.57 -22.71
N GLY A 309 1.54 -0.59 -21.45
CA GLY A 309 0.19 -0.27 -20.99
C GLY A 309 -0.04 1.24 -20.79
N GLY A 310 -1.28 1.63 -20.56
CA GLY A 310 -1.68 3.00 -20.26
C GLY A 310 -1.51 3.37 -18.79
N SER A 311 -1.44 4.67 -18.52
CA SER A 311 -1.50 5.21 -17.16
C SER A 311 -2.95 5.45 -16.74
N GLY A 312 -3.23 5.26 -15.46
CA GLY A 312 -4.55 5.36 -14.86
C GLY A 312 -4.92 6.79 -14.54
N ASP A 313 -6.21 7.00 -14.29
CA ASP A 313 -6.76 8.30 -13.94
C ASP A 313 -6.58 8.61 -12.44
N ILE A 314 -6.61 9.90 -12.10
CA ILE A 314 -6.67 10.40 -10.72
C ILE A 314 -7.95 11.21 -10.55
N ASP A 315 -8.86 10.73 -9.71
CA ASP A 315 -10.11 11.40 -9.37
C ASP A 315 -10.07 11.90 -7.92
N LEU A 316 -10.08 13.22 -7.75
CA LEU A 316 -10.02 13.88 -6.45
C LEU A 316 -11.34 14.61 -6.16
N THR A 317 -12.09 14.14 -5.17
CA THR A 317 -13.27 14.83 -4.62
C THR A 317 -12.94 15.34 -3.22
N VAL A 318 -12.61 16.64 -3.11
CA VAL A 318 -12.11 17.26 -1.87
C VAL A 318 -12.99 18.44 -1.49
N ALA A 319 -13.78 18.30 -0.43
CA ALA A 319 -14.81 19.29 -0.06
C ALA A 319 -14.25 20.70 0.24
N GLY A 320 -13.12 20.76 0.93
CA GLY A 320 -12.47 21.98 1.39
C GLY A 320 -11.42 22.48 0.41
N SER A 321 -10.15 22.14 0.65
CA SER A 321 -9.06 22.65 -0.17
C SER A 321 -8.03 21.60 -0.55
N ILE A 322 -7.47 21.79 -1.75
CA ILE A 322 -6.29 21.08 -2.24
C ILE A 322 -5.12 22.06 -2.27
N VAL A 323 -4.02 21.70 -1.62
CA VAL A 323 -2.78 22.47 -1.58
C VAL A 323 -1.64 21.60 -2.10
N VAL A 324 -0.96 22.04 -3.16
CA VAL A 324 0.27 21.40 -3.65
C VAL A 324 1.37 22.44 -3.61
N GLN A 325 2.32 22.30 -2.69
CA GLN A 325 3.35 23.32 -2.48
C GLN A 325 4.68 22.81 -1.96
N GLY A 326 5.70 23.67 -2.11
CA GLY A 326 7.04 23.40 -1.60
C GLY A 326 7.81 22.36 -2.41
N ALA A 327 9.05 22.17 -1.99
CA ALA A 327 9.97 21.22 -2.58
C ALA A 327 10.77 20.54 -1.47
N ARG A 328 11.21 19.32 -1.74
CA ARG A 328 12.05 18.55 -0.85
C ARG A 328 13.34 19.31 -0.56
N ALA A 329 13.68 19.41 0.71
CA ALA A 329 14.81 20.24 1.13
C ALA A 329 16.17 19.73 0.60
N GLN A 330 16.29 18.42 0.33
CA GLN A 330 17.54 17.76 -0.04
C GLN A 330 17.98 18.05 -1.49
N ASP A 331 17.04 18.00 -2.43
CA ASP A 331 17.31 18.01 -3.87
C ASP A 331 16.40 18.99 -4.64
N SER A 332 15.59 19.77 -3.91
CA SER A 332 14.61 20.71 -4.48
C SER A 332 13.58 20.06 -5.40
N LEU A 333 13.31 18.76 -5.24
CA LEU A 333 12.23 18.09 -5.96
C LEU A 333 10.88 18.66 -5.51
N PRO A 334 10.07 19.26 -6.41
CA PRO A 334 8.82 19.89 -6.05
C PRO A 334 7.76 18.86 -5.64
N SER A 335 6.81 19.28 -4.81
CA SER A 335 5.58 18.52 -4.62
C SER A 335 4.82 18.43 -5.94
N ASN A 336 4.23 17.27 -6.22
CA ASN A 336 3.71 16.97 -7.55
C ASN A 336 2.39 16.18 -7.51
N LEU A 337 1.47 16.58 -8.37
CA LEU A 337 0.25 15.85 -8.72
C LEU A 337 0.28 15.62 -10.24
N SER A 338 0.40 14.37 -10.70
CA SER A 338 0.54 14.07 -12.13
C SER A 338 -0.02 12.72 -12.57
N THR A 339 -0.34 12.61 -13.85
CA THR A 339 -0.49 11.32 -14.55
C THR A 339 0.51 11.33 -15.70
N SER A 340 1.16 10.19 -15.98
CA SER A 340 2.22 10.16 -16.98
C SER A 340 2.27 8.83 -17.72
N SER A 341 2.43 8.88 -19.04
CA SER A 341 2.80 7.72 -19.86
C SER A 341 4.11 8.04 -20.57
N PHE A 342 5.05 7.09 -20.51
CA PHE A 342 6.31 7.13 -21.24
C PHE A 342 6.23 6.30 -22.52
N THR A 343 5.03 5.87 -22.92
CA THR A 343 4.78 5.15 -24.16
C THR A 343 3.72 5.85 -25.01
N ALA A 344 3.42 5.30 -26.20
CA ALA A 344 2.37 5.83 -27.06
C ALA A 344 0.94 5.69 -26.48
N GLN A 345 0.80 5.00 -25.34
CA GLN A 345 -0.49 4.80 -24.67
C GLN A 345 -0.97 6.03 -23.90
N ASN A 346 -2.23 5.99 -23.49
CA ASN A 346 -2.87 7.07 -22.74
C ASN A 346 -2.11 7.37 -21.43
N ALA A 347 -1.87 8.66 -21.16
CA ALA A 347 -1.23 9.14 -19.93
C ALA A 347 -2.22 9.29 -18.76
N GLY A 348 -3.48 8.93 -18.94
CA GLY A 348 -4.53 9.16 -17.95
C GLY A 348 -4.91 10.65 -17.83
N SER A 349 -5.86 10.92 -16.96
CA SER A 349 -6.43 12.24 -16.69
C SER A 349 -6.51 12.51 -15.20
N ILE A 350 -6.56 13.80 -14.83
CA ILE A 350 -6.74 14.24 -13.45
C ILE A 350 -8.05 15.02 -13.37
N THR A 351 -9.01 14.48 -12.63
CA THR A 351 -10.27 15.14 -12.34
C THR A 351 -10.23 15.70 -10.93
N ILE A 352 -10.50 17.00 -10.77
CA ILE A 352 -10.47 17.68 -9.47
C ILE A 352 -11.81 18.38 -9.20
N GLU A 353 -12.48 17.95 -8.14
CA GLU A 353 -13.65 18.59 -7.58
C GLU A 353 -13.29 19.15 -6.20
N THR A 354 -13.14 20.47 -6.08
CA THR A 354 -12.85 21.12 -4.80
C THR A 354 -13.34 22.55 -4.72
N ALA A 355 -13.59 23.04 -3.49
CA ALA A 355 -13.93 24.45 -3.29
C ALA A 355 -12.73 25.38 -3.51
N ARG A 356 -11.50 24.93 -3.22
CA ARG A 356 -10.29 25.75 -3.38
C ARG A 356 -9.07 24.92 -3.79
N LEU A 357 -8.44 25.29 -4.90
CA LEU A 357 -7.16 24.74 -5.35
C LEU A 357 -6.05 25.78 -5.19
N ARG A 358 -4.97 25.44 -4.47
CA ARG A 358 -3.78 26.27 -4.29
C ARG A 358 -2.54 25.52 -4.76
N LEU A 359 -1.84 26.10 -5.72
CA LEU A 359 -0.56 25.60 -6.24
C LEU A 359 0.52 26.61 -5.88
N GLY A 360 1.51 26.22 -5.08
CA GLY A 360 2.46 27.16 -4.47
C GLY A 360 3.92 26.73 -4.55
N GLY A 361 4.74 27.50 -5.29
CA GLY A 361 6.18 27.62 -5.04
C GLY A 361 7.08 26.40 -5.30
N GLY A 362 7.54 26.27 -6.55
CA GLY A 362 8.96 26.03 -6.80
C GLY A 362 9.72 27.34 -6.57
N ARG A 363 10.84 27.31 -5.83
CA ARG A 363 11.62 28.50 -5.46
C ARG A 363 11.86 29.42 -6.67
N ARG A 364 11.71 30.74 -6.46
CA ARG A 364 11.84 31.84 -7.44
C ARG A 364 13.05 31.61 -8.36
N GLY A 365 12.78 31.15 -9.58
CA GLY A 365 13.80 30.82 -10.58
C GLY A 365 13.42 29.60 -11.41
N GLY A 366 12.32 29.68 -12.16
CA GLY A 366 12.04 28.74 -13.27
C GLY A 366 11.60 27.32 -12.91
N GLY A 367 10.66 27.14 -11.97
CA GLY A 367 10.08 25.82 -11.68
C GLY A 367 8.56 25.83 -11.84
N GLN A 368 8.06 25.13 -12.85
CA GLN A 368 6.63 25.08 -13.18
C GLN A 368 5.85 24.30 -12.10
N CYS A 369 4.90 24.95 -11.44
CA CYS A 369 3.80 24.26 -10.75
C CYS A 369 2.76 23.83 -11.80
N LEU A 370 2.28 22.58 -11.69
CA LEU A 370 1.39 21.89 -12.63
C LEU A 370 2.07 21.49 -13.96
N TRP A 371 2.71 20.32 -14.01
CA TRP A 371 2.89 19.62 -15.28
C TRP A 371 1.65 18.75 -15.50
N ALA A 372 0.58 19.34 -16.03
CA ALA A 372 -0.33 18.59 -16.90
C ALA A 372 0.37 18.41 -18.25
N ARG A 373 1.49 17.66 -18.29
CA ARG A 373 2.17 17.36 -19.53
C ARG A 373 1.73 15.98 -19.97
N ALA A 374 0.64 15.94 -20.73
CA ALA A 374 0.41 14.86 -21.68
C ALA A 374 1.56 14.91 -22.70
N MET A 375 2.70 14.29 -22.39
CA MET A 375 3.74 14.07 -23.38
C MET A 375 3.23 13.00 -24.34
N ARG A 376 2.65 13.42 -25.46
CA ARG A 376 2.64 12.59 -26.66
C ARG A 376 4.09 12.47 -27.14
N GLY A 377 4.46 11.24 -27.48
CA GLY A 377 5.83 10.78 -27.67
C GLY A 377 6.76 11.63 -28.54
N MET A 378 8.05 11.35 -28.37
CA MET A 378 9.00 11.39 -29.49
C MET A 378 9.11 9.99 -30.08
#